data_AF-A0A7Y5XWM2-F1
#
_entry.id   AF-A0A7Y5XWM2-F1
#
_cell.length_a   1.000
_cell.length_b   1.000
_cell.length_c   1.000
_cell.angle_alpha   90.00
_cell.angle_beta   90.00
_cell.angle_gamma   90.00
#
_symmetry.space_group_name_H-M   'P 1'
#
loop_
_entity.id
_entity.type
_entity.pdbx_description
1 polymer ?
#
loop_
_entity_poly.entity_id
_entity_poly.type
_entity_poly.pdbx_seq_one_letter_code
_entity_poly.pdbx_strand_id
1 'polypeptide(L)'
;GELFATEARRRGLAGVVIDGFCRDVHGLRELGFPVYARGTIPASGTTVSRAPLRVPVRFGGVDVTPGDLVFGDDDGLVIAPAAQVEAALELAETIASKERAMLAAMARGEALHDQTNFAEHVEALDAGRTSSLGFTIDG
;
A
#
# COMPACT_ATOMS: atom_id res chain seq x y z
N GLY A 1 -0.63 -20.71 -3.86
CA GLY A 1 -0.40 -22.06 -3.32
C GLY A 1 1.05 -22.16 -2.90
N GLU A 2 1.32 -22.99 -1.90
CA GLU A 2 2.59 -23.02 -1.17
C GLU A 2 3.80 -23.35 -2.05
N LEU A 3 3.65 -24.33 -2.95
CA LEU A 3 4.74 -24.74 -3.85
C LEU A 3 5.26 -23.59 -4.74
N PHE A 4 4.36 -22.79 -5.32
CA PHE A 4 4.74 -21.67 -6.17
C PHE A 4 5.37 -20.53 -5.37
N ALA A 5 4.85 -20.25 -4.17
CA ALA A 5 5.41 -19.24 -3.28
C ALA A 5 6.81 -19.65 -2.79
N THR A 6 7.01 -20.94 -2.49
CA THR A 6 8.31 -21.49 -2.08
C THR A 6 9.34 -21.33 -3.19
N GLU A 7 8.97 -21.65 -4.44
CA GLU A 7 9.87 -21.45 -5.60
C GLU A 7 10.14 -19.96 -5.87
N ALA A 8 9.13 -19.09 -5.74
CA ALA A 8 9.31 -17.65 -5.88
C ALA A 8 10.30 -17.10 -4.85
N ARG A 9 10.14 -17.50 -3.58
CA ARG A 9 11.08 -17.17 -2.50
C ARG A 9 12.49 -17.69 -2.81
N ARG A 10 12.63 -18.95 -3.24
CA ARG A 10 13.93 -19.54 -3.60
C ARG A 10 14.65 -18.77 -4.70
N ARG A 11 13.89 -18.18 -5.64
CA ARG A 11 14.41 -17.34 -6.73
C ARG A 11 14.71 -15.89 -6.33
N GLY A 12 14.45 -15.51 -5.08
CA GLY A 12 14.71 -14.16 -4.59
C GLY A 12 13.68 -13.12 -5.04
N LEU A 13 12.45 -13.52 -5.36
CA LEU A 13 11.37 -12.56 -5.55
C LEU A 13 11.04 -11.87 -4.21
N ALA A 14 10.58 -10.62 -4.26
CA ALA A 14 10.17 -9.89 -3.06
C ALA A 14 8.79 -10.34 -2.53
N GLY A 15 7.93 -10.84 -3.41
CA GLY A 15 6.57 -11.25 -3.08
C GLY A 15 5.80 -11.70 -4.32
N VAL A 16 4.56 -12.15 -4.11
CA VAL A 16 3.60 -12.47 -5.18
C VAL A 16 2.29 -11.74 -4.91
N VAL A 17 1.75 -11.12 -5.95
CA VAL A 17 0.51 -10.33 -5.88
C VAL A 17 -0.48 -10.89 -6.90
N ILE A 18 -1.70 -11.18 -6.47
CA ILE A 18 -2.72 -11.90 -7.26
C ILE A 18 -4.02 -11.10 -7.27
N ASP A 19 -4.47 -10.67 -8.46
CA ASP A 19 -5.81 -10.07 -8.62
C ASP A 19 -6.86 -11.19 -8.72
N GLY A 20 -7.01 -11.92 -7.62
CA GLY A 20 -7.80 -13.13 -7.54
C GLY A 20 -7.54 -13.87 -6.24
N PHE A 21 -7.85 -15.15 -6.20
CA PHE A 21 -7.81 -15.95 -4.97
C PHE A 21 -6.54 -16.79 -4.88
N CYS A 22 -6.05 -17.00 -3.66
CA CYS A 22 -4.95 -17.92 -3.37
C CYS A 22 -5.44 -19.18 -2.62
N ARG A 23 -4.54 -20.14 -2.43
CA ARG A 23 -4.76 -21.37 -1.65
C ARG A 23 -3.53 -21.68 -0.80
N ASP A 24 -3.66 -22.65 0.11
CA ASP A 24 -2.61 -23.12 1.03
C ASP A 24 -2.20 -22.05 2.07
N VAL A 25 -3.19 -21.30 2.58
CA VAL A 25 -2.98 -20.11 3.43
C VAL A 25 -2.11 -20.39 4.65
N HIS A 26 -2.27 -21.55 5.28
CA HIS A 26 -1.46 -21.93 6.43
C HIS A 26 0.03 -22.04 6.06
N GLY A 27 0.36 -22.83 5.04
CA GLY A 27 1.74 -22.96 4.55
C GLY A 27 2.31 -21.65 4.01
N LEU A 28 1.49 -20.80 3.36
CA LEU A 28 1.92 -19.47 2.94
C LEU A 28 2.31 -18.57 4.12
N ARG A 29 1.57 -18.62 5.23
CA ARG A 29 1.90 -17.87 6.46
C ARG A 29 3.18 -18.39 7.10
N GLU A 30 3.34 -19.71 7.21
CA GLU A 30 4.55 -20.31 7.77
C GLU A 30 5.80 -20.03 6.92
N LEU A 31 5.63 -19.96 5.60
CA LEU A 31 6.72 -19.64 4.67
C LEU A 31 7.30 -18.24 4.92
N GLY A 32 6.55 -17.32 5.52
CA GLY A 32 6.98 -15.94 5.76
C GLY A 32 7.30 -15.16 4.47
N PHE A 33 6.70 -15.57 3.35
CA PHE A 33 6.88 -14.94 2.05
C PHE A 33 5.64 -14.10 1.70
N PRO A 34 5.78 -12.81 1.33
CA PRO A 34 4.63 -11.96 1.06
C PRO A 34 3.78 -12.48 -0.10
N VAL A 35 2.50 -12.78 0.18
CA VAL A 35 1.51 -13.15 -0.83
C VAL A 35 0.23 -12.35 -0.62
N TYR A 36 -0.09 -11.49 -1.58
CA TYR A 36 -1.31 -10.70 -1.61
C TYR A 36 -2.33 -11.31 -2.56
N ALA A 37 -3.58 -11.40 -2.12
CA ALA A 37 -4.69 -11.93 -2.90
C ALA A 37 -6.00 -11.27 -2.46
N ARG A 38 -7.01 -11.25 -3.34
CA ARG A 38 -8.38 -10.78 -3.04
C ARG A 38 -9.10 -11.65 -2.00
N GLY A 39 -8.62 -12.86 -1.79
CA GLY A 39 -9.18 -13.81 -0.85
C GLY A 39 -8.59 -15.20 -1.07
N THR A 40 -9.30 -16.20 -0.56
CA THR A 40 -8.84 -17.59 -0.56
C THR A 40 -9.86 -18.53 -1.21
N ILE A 41 -9.40 -19.52 -1.96
CA ILE A 41 -10.21 -20.61 -2.53
C ILE A 41 -9.42 -21.92 -2.46
N PRO A 42 -10.02 -23.07 -2.09
CA PRO A 42 -9.29 -24.34 -2.04
C PRO A 42 -9.01 -24.93 -3.43
N ALA A 43 -9.74 -24.49 -4.45
CA ALA A 43 -9.62 -25.01 -5.81
C ALA A 43 -8.25 -24.72 -6.44
N SER A 44 -7.78 -25.64 -7.29
CA SER A 44 -6.60 -25.37 -8.10
C SER A 44 -6.91 -24.51 -9.30
N GLY A 45 -5.94 -23.66 -9.67
CA GLY A 45 -5.93 -23.03 -10.99
C GLY A 45 -5.82 -24.08 -12.10
N THR A 46 -6.29 -23.70 -13.29
CA THR A 46 -6.22 -24.51 -14.51
C THR A 46 -4.88 -24.32 -15.23
N THR A 47 -4.40 -25.36 -15.93
CA THR A 47 -3.16 -25.35 -16.73
C THR A 47 -3.43 -25.54 -18.22
N VAL A 48 -4.69 -25.38 -18.66
CA VAL A 48 -5.12 -25.67 -20.03
C VAL A 48 -4.70 -24.62 -21.06
N SER A 49 -4.27 -23.44 -20.60
CA SER A 49 -3.76 -22.37 -21.46
C SER A 49 -2.69 -21.56 -20.76
N ARG A 50 -1.83 -20.93 -21.56
CA ARG A 50 -0.79 -20.03 -21.08
C ARG A 50 -1.26 -18.59 -21.25
N ALA A 51 -1.21 -17.82 -20.16
CA ALA A 51 -1.41 -16.37 -20.22
C ALA A 51 -0.17 -15.67 -20.83
N PRO A 52 -0.35 -14.55 -21.54
CA PRO A 52 0.76 -13.69 -21.93
C PRO A 52 1.56 -13.25 -20.70
N LEU A 53 2.89 -13.14 -20.85
CA LEU A 53 3.79 -12.68 -19.79
C LEU A 53 4.39 -11.34 -20.17
N ARG A 54 4.69 -10.51 -19.17
CA ARG A 54 5.32 -9.19 -19.36
C ARG A 54 4.51 -8.31 -20.32
N VAL A 55 3.19 -8.30 -20.15
CA VAL A 55 2.27 -7.39 -20.85
C VAL A 55 1.59 -6.47 -19.84
N PRO A 56 1.12 -5.29 -20.25
CA PRO A 56 0.27 -4.45 -19.42
C PRO A 56 -1.00 -5.19 -19.00
N VAL A 57 -1.43 -4.98 -17.76
CA VAL A 57 -2.65 -5.57 -17.19
C VAL A 57 -3.42 -4.53 -16.40
N ARG A 58 -4.73 -4.73 -16.25
CA ARG A 58 -5.52 -4.00 -15.26
C ARG A 58 -5.56 -4.83 -13.97
N PHE A 59 -5.00 -4.28 -12.90
CA PHE A 59 -4.86 -4.94 -11.61
C PHE A 59 -5.56 -4.09 -10.55
N GLY A 60 -6.61 -4.59 -9.92
CA GLY A 60 -7.30 -3.86 -8.85
C GLY A 60 -7.82 -2.48 -9.20
N GLY A 61 -8.18 -2.27 -10.46
CA GLY A 61 -8.68 -0.99 -10.95
C GLY A 61 -7.58 0.01 -11.36
N VAL A 62 -6.31 -0.37 -11.32
CA VAL A 62 -5.19 0.42 -11.86
C VAL A 62 -4.53 -0.30 -13.04
N ASP A 63 -3.94 0.46 -13.95
CA ASP A 63 -3.18 -0.09 -15.06
C ASP A 63 -1.74 -0.31 -14.61
N VAL A 64 -1.22 -1.51 -14.85
CA VAL A 64 0.11 -1.96 -14.40
C VAL A 64 0.90 -2.42 -15.60
N THR A 65 2.09 -1.86 -15.77
CA THR A 65 3.03 -2.16 -16.84
C THR A 65 4.27 -2.87 -16.28
N PRO A 66 4.87 -3.82 -17.01
CA PRO A 66 6.13 -4.41 -16.60
C PRO A 66 7.21 -3.34 -16.36
N GLY A 67 7.74 -3.28 -15.14
CA GLY A 67 8.71 -2.27 -14.71
C GLY A 67 8.16 -1.29 -13.66
N ASP A 68 6.85 -1.26 -13.45
CA ASP A 68 6.25 -0.51 -12.34
C ASP A 68 6.73 -1.07 -11.00
N LEU A 69 6.88 -0.19 -10.02
CA LEU A 69 7.24 -0.54 -8.66
C LEU A 69 5.98 -0.93 -7.88
N VAL A 70 6.12 -1.97 -7.07
CA VAL A 70 5.06 -2.48 -6.20
C VAL A 70 5.56 -2.43 -4.76
N PHE A 71 4.86 -1.67 -3.93
CA PHE A 71 5.05 -1.63 -2.49
C PHE A 71 3.86 -2.30 -1.83
N GLY A 72 4.12 -3.05 -0.76
CA GLY A 72 3.08 -3.73 -0.01
C GLY A 72 3.40 -3.79 1.47
N ASP A 73 2.37 -3.56 2.27
CA ASP A 73 2.37 -3.66 3.73
C ASP A 73 1.06 -4.30 4.20
N ASP A 74 0.68 -4.07 5.46
CA ASP A 74 -0.55 -4.61 6.04
C ASP A 74 -1.82 -3.88 5.57
N ASP A 75 -1.70 -2.65 5.06
CA ASP A 75 -2.83 -1.84 4.58
C ASP A 75 -3.17 -2.14 3.12
N GLY A 76 -2.18 -2.54 2.33
CA GLY A 76 -2.42 -3.07 1.01
C GLY A 76 -1.24 -2.95 0.06
N LEU A 77 -1.53 -2.47 -1.15
CA LEU A 77 -0.57 -2.38 -2.25
C LEU A 77 -0.62 -1.00 -2.89
N VAL A 78 0.55 -0.44 -3.14
CA VAL A 78 0.74 0.73 -4.00
C VAL A 78 1.53 0.30 -5.23
N ILE A 79 1.00 0.60 -6.41
CA ILE A 79 1.63 0.29 -7.69
C ILE A 79 1.76 1.58 -8.49
N ALA A 80 2.98 1.93 -8.87
CA ALA A 80 3.24 3.16 -9.62
C ALA A 80 4.48 3.03 -10.52
N PRO A 81 4.55 3.81 -11.62
CA PRO A 81 5.77 3.95 -12.41
C PRO A 81 6.92 4.48 -11.55
N ALA A 82 8.15 4.00 -11.80
CA ALA A 82 9.32 4.39 -11.02
C ALA A 82 9.52 5.93 -10.94
N ALA A 83 9.25 6.65 -12.04
CA ALA A 83 9.36 8.11 -12.06
C ALA A 83 8.35 8.82 -11.14
N GLN A 84 7.15 8.25 -10.96
CA GLN A 84 6.15 8.82 -10.04
C GLN A 84 6.55 8.55 -8.59
N VAL A 85 7.12 7.38 -8.31
CA VAL A 85 7.65 7.05 -6.99
C VAL A 85 8.77 8.01 -6.63
N GLU A 86 9.75 8.18 -7.53
CA GLU A 86 10.86 9.11 -7.33
C GLU A 86 10.40 10.55 -7.05
N ALA A 87 9.43 11.04 -7.82
CA ALA A 87 8.84 12.37 -7.62
C ALA A 87 8.06 12.51 -6.30
N ALA A 88 7.62 11.41 -5.68
CA ALA A 88 6.84 11.41 -4.44
C ALA A 88 7.69 11.19 -3.18
N LEU A 89 8.96 10.78 -3.31
CA LEU A 89 9.80 10.38 -2.17
C LEU A 89 9.97 11.51 -1.14
N GLU A 90 10.39 12.70 -1.58
CA GLU A 90 10.63 13.84 -0.68
C GLU A 90 9.37 14.24 0.09
N LEU A 91 8.22 14.24 -0.59
CA LEU A 91 6.93 14.55 0.02
C LEU A 91 6.53 13.45 1.03
N ALA A 92 6.71 12.17 0.69
CA ALA A 92 6.42 11.07 1.58
C ALA A 92 7.29 11.10 2.85
N GLU A 93 8.58 11.41 2.73
CA GLU A 93 9.49 11.58 3.86
C GLU A 93 9.08 12.75 4.75
N THR A 94 8.66 13.87 4.14
CA THR A 94 8.15 15.04 4.88
C THR A 94 6.90 14.69 5.68
N ILE A 95 5.94 13.98 5.06
CA ILE A 95 4.72 13.52 5.73
C ILE A 95 5.07 12.59 6.89
N ALA A 96 5.94 11.61 6.66
CA ALA A 96 6.37 10.66 7.69
C ALA A 96 7.12 11.33 8.85
N SER A 97 7.88 12.41 8.61
CA SER A 97 8.51 13.19 9.70
C SER A 97 7.48 13.94 10.54
N LYS A 98 6.53 14.62 9.88
CA LYS A 98 5.44 15.32 10.56
C LYS A 98 4.60 14.37 11.40
N GLU A 99 4.19 13.22 10.85
CA GLU A 99 3.42 12.22 11.61
C GLU A 99 4.17 11.72 12.85
N ARG A 100 5.48 11.47 12.74
CA ARG A 100 6.31 11.09 13.89
C ARG A 100 6.37 12.19 14.95
N ALA A 101 6.53 13.45 14.53
CA ALA A 101 6.53 14.60 15.44
C ALA A 101 5.19 14.74 16.17
N MET A 102 4.08 14.55 15.44
CA MET A 102 2.74 14.59 16.01
C MET A 102 2.50 13.49 17.04
N LEU A 103 2.86 12.24 16.70
CA LEU A 103 2.74 11.12 17.63
C LEU A 103 3.59 11.34 18.90
N ALA A 104 4.77 11.94 18.77
CA ALA A 104 5.61 12.29 19.91
C ALA A 104 4.98 13.38 20.79
N ALA A 105 4.31 14.37 20.21
CA ALA A 105 3.56 15.39 20.94
C ALA A 105 2.33 14.80 21.64
N MET A 106 1.59 13.94 20.96
CA MET A 106 0.47 13.21 21.54
C MET A 106 0.89 12.35 22.73
N ALA A 107 2.06 11.70 22.66
CA ALA A 107 2.61 10.94 23.78
C ALA A 107 2.95 11.81 25.01
N ARG A 108 3.14 13.12 24.85
CA ARG A 108 3.32 14.09 25.95
C ARG A 108 2.01 14.69 26.46
N GLY A 109 0.87 14.31 25.88
CA GLY A 109 -0.46 14.79 26.27
C GLY A 109 -0.99 15.96 25.43
N GLU A 110 -0.29 16.36 24.37
CA GLU A 110 -0.78 17.38 23.43
C GLU A 110 -1.88 16.78 22.53
N ALA A 111 -2.99 17.48 22.35
CA ALA A 111 -4.10 16.94 21.57
C ALA A 111 -3.86 17.06 20.06
N LEU A 112 -4.45 16.16 19.27
CA LEU A 112 -4.35 16.20 17.80
C LEU A 112 -4.89 17.50 17.20
N HIS A 113 -6.00 18.01 17.75
CA HIS A 113 -6.63 19.24 17.23
C HIS A 113 -5.74 20.46 17.36
N ASP A 114 -4.94 20.54 18.44
CA ASP A 114 -3.97 21.62 18.68
C ASP A 114 -2.78 21.57 17.70
N GLN A 115 -2.58 20.45 17.01
CA GLN A 115 -1.50 20.20 16.05
C GLN A 115 -1.98 20.30 14.59
N THR A 116 -3.18 20.84 14.40
CA THR A 116 -3.83 21.01 13.10
C THR A 116 -4.47 22.39 13.00
N ASN A 117 -4.84 22.81 11.79
CA ASN A 117 -5.67 24.00 11.58
C ASN A 117 -7.17 23.72 11.86
N PHE A 118 -7.51 22.78 12.75
CA PHE A 118 -8.87 22.27 12.93
C PHE A 118 -9.92 23.36 13.15
N ALA A 119 -9.65 24.35 14.01
CA ALA A 119 -10.59 25.43 14.29
C ALA A 119 -10.91 26.26 13.04
N GLU A 120 -9.88 26.68 12.30
CA GLU A 120 -10.03 27.44 11.04
C GLU A 120 -10.70 26.59 9.95
N HIS A 121 -10.39 25.29 9.92
CA HIS A 121 -10.98 24.34 8.98
C HIS A 121 -12.50 24.20 9.20
N VAL A 122 -12.93 24.02 10.46
CA VAL A 122 -14.35 23.94 10.81
C VAL A 122 -15.07 25.26 10.53
N GLU A 123 -14.50 26.41 10.90
CA GLU A 123 -15.10 27.72 10.62
C GLU A 123 -15.25 27.98 9.11
N ALA A 124 -14.30 27.51 8.30
CA ALA A 124 -14.41 27.58 6.86
C ALA A 124 -15.59 26.74 6.34
N LEU A 125 -15.74 25.49 6.80
CA LEU A 125 -16.81 24.60 6.39
C LEU A 125 -18.20 25.11 6.83
N ASP A 126 -18.34 25.61 8.06
CA ASP A 126 -19.59 26.18 8.57
C ASP A 126 -20.03 27.42 7.76
N ALA A 127 -19.08 28.19 7.24
CA ALA A 127 -19.33 29.32 6.35
C ALA A 127 -19.55 28.92 4.88
N GLY A 128 -19.58 27.62 4.56
CA GLY A 128 -19.73 27.11 3.19
C GLY A 128 -18.51 27.33 2.28
N ARG A 129 -17.32 27.53 2.87
CA ARG A 129 -16.06 27.71 2.15
C ARG A 129 -15.32 26.37 2.03
N THR A 130 -14.62 26.17 0.91
CA THR A 130 -13.71 25.02 0.75
C THR A 130 -12.51 25.18 1.68
N SER A 131 -12.12 24.09 2.33
CA SER A 131 -10.95 24.03 3.21
C SER A 131 -10.35 22.64 3.21
N SER A 132 -9.06 22.53 3.53
CA SER A 132 -8.38 21.26 3.79
C SER A 132 -7.78 21.25 5.19
N LEU A 133 -8.01 20.17 5.93
CA LEU A 133 -7.36 19.95 7.21
C LEU A 133 -5.86 19.78 6.97
N GLY A 134 -5.05 20.54 7.69
CA GLY A 134 -3.59 20.54 7.58
C GLY A 134 -2.93 20.44 8.93
N PHE A 135 -1.75 19.81 8.95
CA PHE A 135 -0.88 19.74 10.13
C PHE A 135 -0.13 21.06 10.30
N THR A 136 -0.10 21.59 11.52
CA THR A 136 0.56 22.85 11.86
C THR A 136 1.94 22.67 12.49
N ILE A 137 2.31 21.43 12.83
CA ILE A 137 3.63 21.11 13.38
C ILE A 137 4.70 21.07 12.27
N ASP A 138 5.88 21.60 12.59
CA ASP A 138 7.07 21.40 11.78
C ASP A 138 7.67 20.02 12.08
N GLY A 139 7.99 19.27 11.02
CA GLY A 139 8.51 17.90 11.09
C GLY A 139 10.02 17.83 11.12
#